data_AF-A0A1G8E7E4-F1
#
_entry.id   AF-A0A1G8E7E4-F1
#
_cell.length_a   1.000
_cell.length_b   1.000
_cell.length_c   1.000
_cell.angle_alpha   90.00
_cell.angle_beta   90.00
_cell.angle_gamma   90.00
#
_symmetry.space_group_name_H-M   'P 1'
#
loop_
_entity.id
_entity.type
_entity.pdbx_description
1 polymer ?
#
loop_
_entity_poly.entity_id
_entity_poly.type
_entity_poly.pdbx_seq_one_letter_code
_entity_poly.pdbx_strand_id
1 'polypeptide(L)'
;MKRFLTFLLVFFCCTAAAQDVALFNKEGKAIAYIDTIDKDRTIYLYSGEPVAVISEGDVYGFNGKHLGWFEKGIVRDHDGKRIGNTKKAAKGYTQYEPYKSYKQQKPYVGYKSYPPYKPYFSDFWSDASSEAFLLKGIEN
;
A
#
# COMPACT_ATOMS: atom_id res chain seq x y z
N MET A 1 -25.61 -36.80 36.53
CA MET A 1 -25.54 -35.46 35.92
C MET A 1 -24.59 -35.51 34.72
N LYS A 2 -25.10 -35.89 33.54
CA LYS A 2 -24.32 -36.12 32.31
C LYS A 2 -25.01 -35.42 31.14
N ARG A 3 -25.12 -34.10 31.16
CA ARG A 3 -25.51 -33.26 30.02
C ARG A 3 -24.89 -31.89 30.26
N PHE A 4 -24.42 -31.22 29.21
CA PHE A 4 -23.65 -29.96 29.16
C PHE A 4 -22.16 -30.03 28.85
N LEU A 5 -21.66 -31.14 28.27
CA LEU A 5 -20.37 -31.14 27.55
C LEU A 5 -20.60 -31.22 26.03
N THR A 6 -21.34 -30.27 25.45
CA THR A 6 -21.49 -30.22 23.99
C THR A 6 -21.99 -28.85 23.49
N PHE A 7 -21.24 -27.76 23.71
CA PHE A 7 -21.46 -26.49 22.98
C PHE A 7 -20.19 -25.64 22.93
N LEU A 8 -19.04 -26.26 22.62
CA LEU A 8 -17.81 -25.55 22.29
C LEU A 8 -17.26 -26.02 20.93
N LEU A 9 -18.14 -26.05 19.93
CA LEU A 9 -17.76 -26.32 18.56
C LEU A 9 -18.56 -25.35 17.68
N VAL A 10 -17.86 -24.68 16.77
CA VAL A 10 -18.38 -23.76 15.74
C VAL A 10 -18.62 -22.31 16.17
N PHE A 11 -17.54 -21.60 16.52
CA PHE A 11 -17.50 -20.13 16.34
C PHE A 11 -16.09 -19.63 15.99
N PHE A 12 -15.38 -20.41 15.18
CA PHE A 12 -14.03 -20.03 14.76
C PHE A 12 -13.77 -20.46 13.31
N CYS A 13 -14.40 -19.80 12.35
CA CYS A 13 -13.80 -19.64 11.02
C CYS A 13 -14.61 -18.63 10.21
N CYS A 14 -14.37 -17.34 10.42
CA CYS A 14 -14.64 -16.30 9.43
C CYS A 14 -13.71 -15.12 9.73
N THR A 15 -12.40 -15.37 9.84
CA THR A 15 -11.45 -14.28 9.61
C THR A 15 -11.41 -14.06 8.11
N ALA A 16 -12.35 -13.26 7.60
CA ALA A 16 -12.27 -12.67 6.28
C ALA A 16 -11.09 -11.67 6.30
N ALA A 17 -9.87 -12.17 6.23
CA ALA A 17 -8.70 -11.34 6.04
C ALA A 17 -8.80 -10.78 4.62
N ALA A 18 -9.28 -9.55 4.48
CA ALA A 18 -9.03 -8.78 3.27
C ALA A 18 -7.51 -8.68 3.12
N GLN A 19 -6.94 -9.40 2.14
CA GLN A 19 -5.50 -9.70 2.08
C GLN A 19 -4.64 -8.53 1.54
N ASP A 20 -5.26 -7.40 1.20
CA ASP A 20 -4.58 -6.21 0.72
C ASP A 20 -5.27 -4.92 1.19
N VAL A 21 -4.57 -3.80 1.06
CA VAL A 21 -5.05 -2.47 1.44
C VAL A 21 -4.96 -1.54 0.25
N ALA A 22 -6.12 -1.12 -0.27
CA ALA A 22 -6.19 -0.18 -1.39
C ALA A 22 -5.60 1.20 -1.06
N LEU A 23 -4.97 1.80 -2.06
CA LEU A 23 -4.45 3.16 -2.08
C LEU A 23 -5.23 4.00 -3.08
N PHE A 24 -5.77 5.10 -2.58
CA PHE A 24 -6.59 6.05 -3.32
C PHE A 24 -5.82 7.35 -3.54
N ASN A 25 -5.96 7.93 -4.73
CA ASN A 25 -5.37 9.22 -5.08
C ASN A 25 -6.22 10.41 -4.57
N LYS A 26 -5.87 11.63 -4.98
CA LYS A 26 -6.55 12.87 -4.54
C LYS A 26 -8.02 12.96 -4.98
N GLU A 27 -8.38 12.33 -6.09
CA GLU A 27 -9.76 12.21 -6.58
C GLU A 27 -10.55 11.05 -5.95
N GLY A 28 -9.92 10.28 -5.05
CA GLY A 28 -10.53 9.10 -4.43
C GLY A 28 -10.57 7.88 -5.36
N LYS A 29 -9.84 7.88 -6.48
CA LYS A 29 -9.71 6.72 -7.38
C LYS A 29 -8.69 5.73 -6.80
N ALA A 30 -9.04 4.45 -6.75
CA ALA A 30 -8.10 3.39 -6.38
C ALA A 30 -7.06 3.21 -7.50
N ILE A 31 -5.79 3.43 -7.17
CA ILE A 31 -4.67 3.40 -8.14
C ILE A 31 -3.72 2.23 -7.88
N ALA A 32 -3.60 1.80 -6.64
CA ALA A 32 -2.72 0.72 -6.22
C ALA A 32 -3.28 0.03 -4.98
N TYR A 33 -2.65 -1.07 -4.57
CA TYR A 33 -2.94 -1.73 -3.30
C TYR A 33 -1.66 -2.29 -2.69
N ILE A 34 -1.62 -2.35 -1.36
CA ILE A 34 -0.53 -2.94 -0.58
C ILE A 34 -0.91 -4.39 -0.32
N ASP A 35 -0.11 -5.33 -0.81
CA ASP A 35 -0.20 -6.73 -0.40
C ASP A 35 0.28 -6.85 1.05
N THR A 36 -0.63 -7.19 1.96
CA THR A 36 -0.31 -7.26 3.39
C THR A 36 0.23 -8.61 3.84
N ILE A 37 0.16 -9.62 2.97
CA ILE A 37 0.69 -10.96 3.23
C ILE A 37 2.12 -11.07 2.75
N ASP A 38 2.49 -10.32 1.71
CA ASP A 38 3.87 -10.21 1.29
C ASP A 38 4.73 -9.59 2.42
N LYS A 39 5.82 -10.27 2.78
CA LYS A 39 6.79 -9.82 3.78
C LYS A 39 7.35 -8.43 3.47
N ASP A 40 7.50 -8.11 2.19
CA ASP A 40 8.05 -6.83 1.72
C ASP A 40 6.95 -5.76 1.58
N ARG A 41 5.70 -6.13 1.86
CA ARG A 41 4.51 -5.28 1.75
C ARG A 41 4.46 -4.56 0.40
N THR A 42 4.52 -5.37 -0.66
CA THR A 42 4.61 -4.89 -2.03
C THR A 42 3.38 -4.07 -2.42
N ILE A 43 3.63 -2.94 -3.06
CA ILE A 43 2.63 -2.09 -3.69
C ILE A 43 2.48 -2.57 -5.13
N TYR A 44 1.27 -3.00 -5.46
CA TYR A 44 0.87 -3.38 -6.81
C TYR A 44 -0.07 -2.33 -7.39
N LEU A 45 0.08 -2.02 -8.67
CA LEU A 45 -1.00 -1.39 -9.43
C LEU A 45 -2.14 -2.38 -9.67
N TYR A 46 -3.34 -1.90 -9.97
CA TYR A 46 -4.45 -2.79 -10.33
C TYR A 46 -4.22 -3.55 -11.64
N SER A 47 -3.26 -3.11 -12.47
CA SER A 47 -2.73 -3.86 -13.62
C SER A 47 -1.97 -5.13 -13.22
N GLY A 48 -1.70 -5.34 -11.93
CA GLY A 48 -0.91 -6.46 -11.40
C GLY A 48 0.59 -6.19 -11.35
N GLU A 49 1.04 -5.02 -11.80
CA GLU A 49 2.44 -4.63 -11.85
C GLU A 49 2.99 -4.27 -10.45
N PRO A 50 4.04 -4.95 -9.96
CA PRO A 50 4.71 -4.60 -8.72
C PRO A 50 5.60 -3.37 -8.92
N VAL A 51 5.36 -2.30 -8.17
CA VAL A 51 6.02 -0.99 -8.40
C VAL A 51 6.89 -0.53 -7.24
N ALA A 52 6.58 -0.93 -6.01
CA ALA A 52 7.34 -0.54 -4.82
C ALA A 52 7.16 -1.54 -3.67
N VAL A 53 8.00 -1.42 -2.64
CA VAL A 53 7.93 -2.18 -1.37
C VAL A 53 7.91 -1.22 -0.19
N ILE A 54 7.32 -1.63 0.94
CA ILE A 54 7.30 -0.85 2.17
C ILE A 54 8.21 -1.52 3.20
N SER A 55 9.32 -0.86 3.52
CA SER A 55 10.32 -1.33 4.47
C SER A 55 10.44 -0.32 5.61
N GLU A 56 10.11 -0.72 6.84
CA GLU A 56 10.25 0.14 8.04
C GLU A 56 9.56 1.51 7.94
N GLY A 57 8.53 1.62 7.10
CA GLY A 57 7.79 2.87 6.87
C GLY A 57 8.34 3.72 5.72
N ASP A 58 9.44 3.34 5.10
CA ASP A 58 9.91 3.89 3.83
C ASP A 58 9.30 3.13 2.65
N VAL A 59 9.11 3.83 1.54
CA VAL A 59 8.63 3.29 0.27
C VAL A 59 9.80 3.30 -0.70
N TYR A 60 10.25 2.11 -1.09
CA TYR A 60 11.34 1.93 -2.05
C TYR A 60 10.82 1.35 -3.35
N GLY A 61 11.35 1.83 -4.47
CA GLY A 61 11.21 1.16 -5.75
C GLY A 61 11.94 -0.17 -5.80
N PHE A 62 11.56 -1.04 -6.72
CA PHE A 62 12.34 -2.24 -7.06
C PHE A 62 13.72 -1.88 -7.62
N ASN A 63 13.89 -0.69 -8.22
CA ASN A 63 15.19 -0.13 -8.59
C ASN A 63 16.06 0.34 -7.40
N GLY A 64 15.59 0.16 -6.15
CA GLY A 64 16.31 0.56 -4.93
C GLY A 64 16.19 2.05 -4.58
N LYS A 65 15.59 2.88 -5.45
CA LYS A 65 15.40 4.32 -5.18
C LYS A 65 14.37 4.50 -4.06
N HIS A 66 14.70 5.34 -3.08
CA HIS A 66 13.73 5.78 -2.08
C HIS A 66 12.70 6.71 -2.75
N LEU A 67 11.43 6.34 -2.73
CA LEU A 67 10.35 7.14 -3.33
C LEU A 67 9.72 8.08 -2.29
N GLY A 68 9.63 7.66 -1.04
CA GLY A 68 9.00 8.44 0.02
C GLY A 68 8.60 7.59 1.21
N TRP A 69 7.54 7.96 1.94
CA TRP A 69 7.18 7.32 3.21
C TRP A 69 5.75 6.79 3.23
N PHE A 70 5.52 5.68 3.92
CA PHE A 70 4.20 5.17 4.26
C PHE A 70 3.98 5.33 5.76
N GLU A 71 3.19 6.34 6.15
CA GLU A 71 2.95 6.64 7.55
C GLU A 71 1.47 6.94 7.79
N LYS A 72 0.91 6.33 8.85
CA LYS A 72 -0.51 6.48 9.25
C LYS A 72 -1.50 6.24 8.10
N GLY A 73 -1.18 5.27 7.23
CA GLY A 73 -2.02 4.91 6.09
C GLY A 73 -1.93 5.88 4.90
N ILE A 74 -0.87 6.68 4.81
CA ILE A 74 -0.66 7.66 3.74
C ILE A 74 0.72 7.42 3.12
N VAL A 75 0.77 7.27 1.79
CA VAL A 75 2.00 7.35 1.00
C VAL A 75 2.32 8.81 0.76
N ARG A 76 3.56 9.21 1.02
CA ARG A 76 4.05 10.58 0.93
C ARG A 76 5.27 10.69 0.04
N ASP A 77 5.41 11.79 -0.67
CA ASP A 77 6.62 12.12 -1.43
C ASP A 77 7.72 12.73 -0.54
N HIS A 78 8.85 13.08 -1.15
CA HIS A 78 10.00 13.69 -0.47
C HIS A 78 9.74 15.09 0.11
N ASP A 79 8.68 15.78 -0.33
CA ASP A 79 8.24 17.05 0.25
C ASP A 79 7.26 16.85 1.44
N GLY A 80 6.95 15.60 1.77
CA GLY A 80 6.01 15.24 2.84
C GLY A 80 4.55 15.43 2.44
N LYS A 81 4.26 15.69 1.16
CA LYS A 81 2.91 15.82 0.61
C LYS A 81 2.32 14.44 0.32
N ARG A 82 0.99 14.36 0.27
CA ARG A 82 0.25 13.10 0.08
C ARG A 82 0.31 12.68 -1.38
N ILE A 83 0.73 11.45 -1.63
CA ILE A 83 0.65 10.79 -2.94
C ILE A 83 -0.60 9.91 -3.02
N GLY A 84 -0.86 9.16 -1.95
CA GLY A 84 -2.00 8.25 -1.88
C GLY A 84 -2.37 7.98 -0.43
N ASN A 85 -3.60 7.54 -0.20
CA ASN A 85 -4.04 7.16 1.15
C ASN A 85 -4.84 5.87 1.13
N THR A 86 -4.79 5.15 2.23
CA THR A 86 -5.68 4.03 2.49
C THR A 86 -7.10 4.53 2.74
N LYS A 87 -8.11 3.69 2.52
CA LYS A 87 -9.51 4.03 2.82
C LYS A 87 -9.71 4.58 4.24
N LYS A 88 -8.99 4.03 5.23
CA LYS A 88 -9.03 4.48 6.63
C LYS A 88 -8.44 5.88 6.84
N ALA A 89 -7.46 6.28 6.01
CA ALA A 89 -6.79 7.58 6.09
C ALA A 89 -7.41 8.63 5.13
N ALA A 90 -8.37 8.23 4.29
CA ALA A 90 -9.09 9.13 3.41
C ALA A 90 -9.96 10.11 4.23
N LYS A 91 -9.85 11.41 3.92
CA LYS A 91 -10.72 12.47 4.44
C LYS A 91 -11.78 12.79 3.37
N GLY A 92 -12.59 11.81 2.98
CA GLY A 92 -13.56 11.97 1.89
C GLY A 92 -14.01 10.66 1.24
N TYR A 93 -14.74 10.79 0.13
CA TYR A 93 -15.24 9.66 -0.64
C TYR A 93 -14.11 8.92 -1.36
N THR A 94 -14.16 7.60 -1.34
CA THR A 94 -13.32 6.70 -2.15
C THR A 94 -14.21 5.94 -3.12
N GLN A 95 -13.82 5.92 -4.40
CA GLN A 95 -14.50 5.16 -5.44
C GLN A 95 -14.38 3.65 -5.20
N TYR A 96 -15.16 2.88 -5.96
CA TYR A 96 -15.04 1.42 -5.96
C TYR A 96 -13.67 1.00 -6.52
N GLU A 97 -13.09 -0.07 -5.96
CA GLU A 97 -11.84 -0.64 -6.45
C GLU A 97 -12.06 -1.31 -7.82
N PRO A 98 -11.23 -1.05 -8.83
CA PRO A 98 -11.34 -1.78 -10.09
C PRO A 98 -10.95 -3.26 -9.88
N TYR A 99 -11.21 -4.07 -10.91
CA TYR A 99 -10.74 -5.45 -10.92
C TYR A 99 -9.21 -5.51 -10.79
N LYS A 100 -8.71 -6.38 -9.91
CA LYS A 100 -7.27 -6.64 -9.75
C LYS A 100 -6.84 -7.68 -10.78
N SER A 101 -6.04 -7.28 -11.74
CA SER A 101 -5.35 -8.22 -12.62
C SER A 101 -4.42 -9.15 -11.82
N TYR A 102 -4.08 -10.28 -12.43
CA TYR A 102 -3.12 -11.22 -11.84
C TYR A 102 -1.80 -10.52 -11.50
N LYS A 103 -1.28 -10.77 -10.30
CA LYS A 103 0.03 -10.25 -9.87
C LYS A 103 1.11 -10.75 -10.81
N GLN A 104 1.87 -9.82 -11.38
CA GLN A 104 3.04 -10.14 -12.17
C GLN A 104 4.19 -10.60 -11.27
N GLN A 105 5.21 -11.21 -11.87
CA GLN A 105 6.37 -11.66 -11.13
C GLN A 105 7.08 -10.47 -10.46
N LYS A 106 7.27 -10.56 -9.14
CA LYS A 106 7.98 -9.55 -8.36
C LYS A 106 9.47 -9.52 -8.74
N PRO A 107 10.03 -8.37 -9.15
CA PRO A 107 11.47 -8.21 -9.33
C PRO A 107 12.23 -8.32 -8.00
N TYR A 108 13.54 -8.53 -8.07
CA TYR A 108 14.38 -8.33 -6.90
C TYR A 108 14.43 -6.84 -6.55
N VAL A 109 14.37 -6.53 -5.25
CA VAL A 109 14.58 -5.15 -4.79
C VAL A 109 16.08 -4.85 -4.87
N GLY A 110 16.44 -3.84 -5.65
CA GLY A 110 17.80 -3.33 -5.76
C GLY A 110 18.33 -2.79 -4.43
N TYR A 111 19.60 -2.42 -4.41
CA TYR A 111 20.22 -1.82 -3.23
C TYR A 111 19.49 -0.54 -2.84
N LYS A 112 18.91 -0.53 -1.63
CA LYS A 112 18.16 0.61 -1.10
C LYS A 112 19.08 1.81 -0.96
N SER A 113 18.78 2.90 -1.67
CA SER A 113 19.46 4.17 -1.50
C SER A 113 19.23 4.71 -0.09
N TYR A 114 20.17 5.48 0.45
CA TYR A 114 19.93 6.20 1.71
C TYR A 114 18.72 7.13 1.57
N PRO A 115 17.72 7.03 2.47
CA PRO A 115 16.58 7.92 2.43
C PRO A 115 17.05 9.35 2.77
N PRO A 116 16.46 10.39 2.15
CA PRO A 116 16.68 11.77 2.57
C PRO A 116 16.12 11.99 3.97
N TYR A 117 16.48 13.12 4.60
CA TYR A 117 15.87 13.51 5.86
C TYR A 117 14.35 13.62 5.72
N LYS A 118 13.62 12.97 6.62
CA LYS A 118 12.16 12.99 6.62
C LYS A 118 11.67 14.43 6.90
N PRO A 119 10.87 15.04 6.01
CA PRO A 119 10.36 16.38 6.19
C PRO A 119 9.20 16.40 7.19
N TYR A 120 8.75 17.61 7.56
CA TYR A 120 7.45 17.75 8.20
C TYR A 120 6.34 17.41 7.20
N PHE A 121 5.42 16.55 7.62
CA PHE A 121 4.33 16.15 6.75
C PHE A 121 3.24 17.19 6.65
N SER A 122 2.77 17.39 5.42
CA SER A 122 1.67 18.27 5.10
C SER A 122 0.37 17.50 4.88
N ASP A 123 -0.77 18.17 5.05
CA ASP A 123 -2.07 17.65 4.64
C ASP A 123 -2.35 17.86 3.13
N PHE A 124 -1.52 18.65 2.44
CA PHE A 124 -1.63 18.88 1.00
C PHE A 124 -1.28 17.63 0.18
N TRP A 125 -1.92 17.52 -0.98
CA TRP A 125 -1.59 16.52 -1.99
C TRP A 125 -0.37 16.97 -2.80
N SER A 126 0.40 15.99 -3.27
CA SER A 126 1.45 16.23 -4.24
C SER A 126 0.85 16.68 -5.57
N ASP A 127 1.63 17.47 -6.31
CA ASP A 127 1.31 17.84 -7.69
C ASP A 127 1.62 16.68 -8.66
N ALA A 128 2.43 15.70 -8.22
CA ALA A 128 2.71 14.49 -8.99
C ALA A 128 1.47 13.58 -9.08
N SER A 129 1.29 12.94 -10.24
CA SER A 129 0.33 11.84 -10.36
C SER A 129 0.73 10.68 -9.45
N SER A 130 -0.22 10.11 -8.71
CA SER A 130 0.03 9.01 -7.79
C SER A 130 0.57 7.77 -8.48
N GLU A 131 0.04 7.46 -9.67
CA GLU A 131 0.49 6.32 -10.48
C GLU A 131 1.89 6.56 -11.04
N ALA A 132 2.13 7.75 -11.61
CA ALA A 132 3.45 8.12 -12.14
C ALA A 132 4.51 8.13 -11.03
N PHE A 133 4.16 8.59 -9.82
CA PHE A 133 5.06 8.54 -8.66
C PHE A 133 5.49 7.11 -8.33
N LEU A 134 4.55 6.15 -8.35
CA LEU A 134 4.85 4.76 -8.03
C LEU A 134 5.67 4.09 -9.15
N LEU A 135 5.38 4.38 -10.42
CA LEU A 135 6.11 3.84 -11.57
C LEU A 135 7.60 4.20 -11.58
N LYS A 136 8.00 5.31 -10.93
CA LYS A 136 9.42 5.63 -10.69
C LYS A 136 10.19 4.51 -9.99
N GLY A 137 9.50 3.61 -9.29
CA GLY A 137 10.12 2.47 -8.62
C GLY A 137 10.63 1.37 -9.55
N ILE A 138 10.23 1.37 -10.81
CA ILE A 138 10.65 0.40 -11.84
C ILE A 138 11.33 1.05 -13.04
N GLU A 139 11.46 2.38 -13.05
CA GLU A 139 12.22 3.13 -14.06
C GLU A 139 13.73 2.95 -13.87
N ASN A 140 14.46 2.83 -14.99
CA ASN A 140 15.93 2.78 -15.02
C ASN A 140 16.52 4.17 -14.69
#